data_AF-A0A922VF80-F1
#
_entry.id   AF-A0A922VF80-F1
#
_cell.length_a   1.000
_cell.length_b   1.000
_cell.length_c   1.000
_cell.angle_alpha   90.00
_cell.angle_beta   90.00
_cell.angle_gamma   90.00
#
_symmetry.space_group_name_H-M   'P 1'
#
loop_
_entity.id
_entity.type
_entity.pdbx_description
1 polymer ?
#
loop_
_entity_poly.entity_id
_entity_poly.type
_entity_poly.pdbx_seq_one_letter_code
_entity_poly.pdbx_strand_id
1 'polypeptide(L)' 'MALSHLTAKFKSSDKNGDGKLSLQEAKDGGMSRVVANFATIDTDKDGFVTFAQLKAQLAERYK' A
#
# COMPACT_ATOMS: atom_id res chain seq x y z
N MET A 1 -14.09 8.02 5.15
CA MET A 1 -13.54 8.35 3.81
C MET A 1 -12.00 8.35 3.80
N ALA A 2 -11.33 7.37 4.42
CA ALA A 2 -9.85 7.27 4.39
C ALA A 2 -9.32 6.36 3.26
N LEU A 3 -10.12 5.35 2.87
CA LEU A 3 -9.76 4.38 1.83
C LEU A 3 -9.64 5.01 0.43
N SER A 4 -10.47 6.01 0.10
CA SER A 4 -10.52 6.61 -1.24
C SER A 4 -9.22 7.30 -1.63
N HIS A 5 -8.65 8.10 -0.72
CA HIS A 5 -7.37 8.80 -0.97
C HIS A 5 -6.17 7.85 -1.02
N LEU A 6 -6.17 6.81 -0.19
CA LEU A 6 -5.11 5.82 -0.21
C LEU A 6 -5.16 4.99 -1.50
N THR A 7 -6.35 4.62 -1.96
CA THR A 7 -6.54 3.90 -3.23
C THR A 7 -6.07 4.72 -4.43
N ALA A 8 -6.39 6.01 -4.46
CA ALA A 8 -5.92 6.90 -5.51
C ALA A 8 -4.39 7.00 -5.53
N LYS A 9 -3.76 7.19 -4.36
CA LYS A 9 -2.30 7.20 -4.26
C LYS A 9 -1.68 5.87 -4.66
N PHE A 10 -2.25 4.75 -4.21
CA PHE A 10 -1.82 3.41 -4.58
C PHE A 10 -1.79 3.22 -6.08
N LYS A 11 -2.90 3.51 -6.76
CA LYS A 11 -2.96 3.46 -8.23
C LYS A 11 -1.98 4.42 -8.92
N SER A 12 -1.73 5.59 -8.35
CA SER A 12 -0.72 6.51 -8.90
C SER A 12 0.72 6.05 -8.71
N SER A 13 0.96 5.17 -7.74
CA SER A 13 2.29 4.69 -7.38
C SER A 13 2.61 3.34 -8.01
N ASP A 14 1.59 2.53 -8.30
CA ASP A 14 1.66 1.32 -9.13
C ASP A 14 2.03 1.72 -10.57
N LYS A 15 3.32 1.67 -10.88
CA LYS A 15 3.89 2.14 -12.15
C LYS A 15 3.90 1.04 -13.19
N ASN A 16 4.07 -0.20 -12.74
CA ASN A 16 4.13 -1.37 -13.61
C ASN A 16 2.72 -1.92 -13.94
N GLY A 17 1.67 -1.47 -13.23
CA GLY A 17 0.28 -1.85 -13.46
C GLY A 17 -0.03 -3.29 -13.07
N ASP A 18 0.74 -3.88 -12.17
CA ASP A 18 0.57 -5.28 -11.75
C ASP A 18 -0.48 -5.45 -10.65
N GLY A 19 -1.04 -4.34 -10.13
CA GLY A 19 -2.07 -4.32 -9.09
C GLY A 19 -1.52 -4.48 -7.67
N LYS A 20 -0.19 -4.40 -7.50
CA LYS A 20 0.51 -4.40 -6.22
C LYS A 20 1.53 -3.25 -6.20
N LEU A 21 2.05 -2.98 -5.02
CA LEU A 21 2.97 -1.87 -4.81
C LEU A 21 4.22 -2.41 -4.15
N SER A 22 5.34 -2.36 -4.85
CA SER A 22 6.63 -2.66 -4.25
C SER A 22 7.07 -1.54 -3.30
N LEU A 23 8.03 -1.85 -2.42
CA LEU A 23 8.63 -0.85 -1.54
C LEU A 23 9.27 0.31 -2.33
N GLN A 24 9.81 0.02 -3.51
CA GLN A 24 10.39 1.03 -4.39
C GLN A 24 9.31 1.95 -4.97
N GLU A 25 8.22 1.38 -5.51
CA GLU A 25 7.08 2.15 -6.02
C GLU A 25 6.40 2.98 -4.93
N ALA A 26 6.31 2.46 -3.72
CA ALA A 26 5.79 3.21 -2.57
C ALA A 26 6.68 4.42 -2.21
N LYS A 27 8.01 4.28 -2.33
CA LYS A 27 8.96 5.37 -2.12
C LYS A 27 8.86 6.39 -3.24
N ASP A 28 8.86 5.94 -4.49
CA ASP A 28 8.77 6.80 -5.68
C ASP A 28 7.43 7.54 -5.74
N GLY A 29 6.36 6.91 -5.27
CA GLY A 29 5.03 7.49 -5.12
C GLY A 29 4.86 8.45 -3.92
N GLY A 30 5.91 8.66 -3.12
CA GLY A 30 5.87 9.55 -1.96
C GLY A 30 4.91 9.06 -0.87
N MET A 31 4.67 7.75 -0.77
CA MET A 31 3.80 7.16 0.23
C MET A 31 4.57 6.81 1.51
N SER A 32 5.10 7.81 2.20
CA SER A 32 5.90 7.63 3.42
C SER A 32 5.21 6.79 4.49
N ARG A 33 3.88 6.89 4.61
CA ARG A 33 3.08 6.05 5.53
C ARG A 33 3.04 4.58 5.11
N VAL A 34 2.92 4.30 3.81
CA VAL A 34 2.94 2.92 3.31
C VAL A 34 4.34 2.35 3.42
N VAL A 35 5.38 3.13 3.10
CA VAL A 35 6.79 2.72 3.27
C VAL A 35 7.11 2.42 4.74
N ALA A 36 6.70 3.28 5.68
CA ALA A 36 6.93 3.09 7.11
C ALA A 36 6.19 1.86 7.67
N ASN A 37 4.99 1.58 7.15
CA ASN A 37 4.18 0.45 7.55
C ASN A 37 4.30 -0.73 6.57
N PHE A 38 5.25 -0.71 5.64
CA PHE A 38 5.28 -1.66 4.52
C PHE A 38 5.38 -3.08 5.04
N ALA A 39 6.36 -3.33 5.91
CA ALA A 39 6.56 -4.63 6.56
C ALA A 39 5.39 -5.06 7.49
N THR A 40 4.53 -4.14 7.88
CA THR A 40 3.31 -4.44 8.66
C THR A 40 2.11 -4.75 7.75
N ILE A 41 2.09 -4.18 6.54
CA ILE A 41 1.04 -4.40 5.55
C ILE A 41 1.34 -5.67 4.73
N ASP A 42 2.61 -5.87 4.36
CA ASP A 42 3.18 -7.04 3.70
C ASP A 42 3.24 -8.22 4.70
N THR A 43 2.08 -8.84 4.91
CA THR A 43 1.89 -9.95 5.85
C THR A 43 2.53 -11.25 5.38
N ASP A 44 2.59 -11.45 4.07
CA ASP A 44 3.20 -12.60 3.39
C ASP A 44 4.72 -12.43 3.18
N LYS A 45 5.24 -11.21 3.37
CA LYS A 45 6.66 -10.87 3.27
C LYS A 45 7.21 -11.18 1.88
N ASP A 46 6.38 -10.97 0.86
CA ASP A 46 6.76 -11.19 -0.54
C ASP A 46 7.48 -9.96 -1.13
N GLY A 47 7.55 -8.85 -0.38
CA GLY A 47 8.18 -7.61 -0.81
C GLY A 47 7.23 -6.70 -1.60
N PHE A 48 5.94 -7.02 -1.63
CA PHE A 48 4.89 -6.28 -2.31
C PHE A 48 3.69 -6.07 -1.38
N VAL A 49 2.96 -5.01 -1.65
CA VAL A 49 1.74 -4.69 -0.92
C VAL A 49 0.59 -4.66 -1.91
N THR A 50 -0.33 -5.59 -1.74
CA THR A 50 -1.54 -5.66 -2.56
C THR A 50 -2.63 -4.73 -2.03
N PHE A 51 -3.58 -4.40 -2.90
CA PHE A 51 -4.76 -3.63 -2.50
C PHE A 51 -5.56 -4.31 -1.38
N ALA A 52 -5.61 -5.64 -1.38
CA ALA A 52 -6.28 -6.43 -0.35
C ALA A 52 -5.61 -6.26 1.02
N GLN A 53 -4.29 -6.34 1.08
CA GLN A 53 -3.51 -6.15 2.30
C GLN A 53 -3.64 -4.72 2.85
N LEU A 54 -3.60 -3.70 1.98
CA LEU A 54 -3.84 -2.32 2.40
C LEU A 54 -5.23 -2.15 2.99
N LYS A 55 -6.25 -2.72 2.35
CA LYS A 55 -7.63 -2.65 2.85
C LYS A 55 -7.77 -3.35 4.19
N ALA A 56 -7.16 -4.52 4.36
CA ALA A 56 -7.15 -5.25 5.62
C ALA A 56 -6.47 -4.45 6.74
N GLN A 57 -5.29 -3.88 6.46
CA GLN A 57 -4.57 -3.08 7.45
C GLN A 57 -5.30 -1.77 7.78
N LEU A 58 -5.93 -1.10 6.81
CA LEU A 58 -6.81 0.03 7.13
C LEU A 58 -8.01 -0.38 7.97
N ALA A 59 -8.64 -1.51 7.69
CA ALA A 59 -9.78 -1.99 8.47
C ALA A 59 -9.39 -2.32 9.93
N GLU A 60 -8.22 -2.94 10.13
CA GLU A 60 -7.63 -3.17 11.44
C GLU A 60 -7.36 -1.86 12.19
N ARG A 61 -6.79 -0.86 11.51
CA ARG A 61 -6.38 0.41 12.13
C ARG A 61 -7.54 1.36 12.48
N TYR A 62 -8.70 1.17 11.86
CA TYR A 62 -9.91 1.99 12.08
C TYR A 62 -10.99 1.27 12.92
N LYS A 63 -10.63 0.15 13.57
CA LYS A 63 -11.46 -0.52 14.56
C LYS A 63 -11.40 0.22 15.90
#